data_AF-A0AA38G8R1-F1
#
_entry.id   AF-A0AA38G8R1-F1
#
_cell.length_a   1.000
_cell.length_b   1.000
_cell.length_c   1.000
_cell.angle_alpha   90.00
_cell.angle_beta   90.00
_cell.angle_gamma   90.00
#
_symmetry.space_group_name_H-M   'P 1'
#
loop_
_entity.id
_entity.type
_entity.pdbx_description
1 polymer ?
#
loop_
_entity_poly.entity_id
_entity_poly.type
_entity_poly.pdbx_seq_one_letter_code
_entity_poly.pdbx_strand_id
1 'polypeptide(L)' 'MVEYSVKENEISPGCGEILIDNKQIYKFLGKTINMTTLIVLQVEHGKIIRHEDR' A
#
# COMPACT_ATOMS: atom_id res chain seq x y z
N MET A 1 -14.69 -7.28 5.64
CA MET A 1 -13.67 -7.89 4.76
C MET A 1 -12.77 -6.74 4.32
N VAL A 2 -11.46 -6.85 4.55
CA VAL A 2 -10.49 -5.86 4.08
C VAL A 2 -10.13 -6.25 2.65
N GLU A 3 -10.25 -5.32 1.71
CA GLU A 3 -9.91 -5.54 0.31
C GLU A 3 -8.63 -4.78 0.02
N TYR A 4 -7.62 -5.45 -0.51
CA TYR A 4 -6.41 -4.79 -0.97
C TYR A 4 -5.92 -5.43 -2.26
N SER A 5 -5.25 -4.64 -3.08
CA SER A 5 -4.53 -5.13 -4.24
C SER A 5 -3.06 -4.74 -4.13
N VAL A 6 -2.19 -5.63 -4.59
CA VAL A 6 -0.74 -5.40 -4.61
C VAL A 6 -0.30 -5.39 -6.06
N LYS A 7 0.50 -4.40 -6.43
CA LYS A 7 1.16 -4.31 -7.73
C LYS A 7 2.62 -3.99 -7.53
N GLU A 8 3.47 -4.84 -8.07
CA GLU A 8 4.93 -4.63 -8.07
C GLU A 8 5.35 -4.06 -9.43
N ASN A 9 6.16 -3.01 -9.39
CA ASN A 9 6.78 -2.42 -10.57
C ASN A 9 8.30 -2.44 -10.40
N GLU A 10 8.97 -3.33 -11.12
CA GLU A 10 10.43 -3.32 -11.19
C GLU A 10 10.89 -2.20 -12.14
N ILE A 11 11.74 -1.30 -11.64
CA ILE A 11 12.29 -0.18 -12.41
C ILE A 11 13.67 -0.55 -12.96
N SER A 12 14.46 -1.29 -12.17
CA SER A 12 15.75 -1.86 -12.55
C SER A 12 16.01 -3.13 -11.71
N PRO A 13 17.02 -3.95 -12.05
CA PRO A 13 17.26 -5.20 -11.34
C PRO A 13 17.39 -5.01 -9.83
N GLY A 14 16.42 -5.54 -9.08
CA GLY A 14 16.38 -5.44 -7.62
C GLY A 14 15.91 -4.09 -7.06
N CYS A 15 15.60 -3.11 -7.90
CA CYS A 15 15.03 -1.83 -7.47
C CYS A 15 13.66 -1.59 -8.10
N GLY A 16 12.70 -1.11 -7.31
CA GLY A 16 11.36 -0.89 -7.80
C GLY A 16 10.42 -0.34 -6.75
N GLU A 17 9.13 -0.43 -7.06
CA GLU A 17 8.06 0.06 -6.20
C GLU A 17 6.99 -1.02 -6.00
N ILE A 18 6.48 -1.12 -4.77
CA ILE A 18 5.31 -1.92 -4.43
C ILE A 18 4.18 -0.96 -4.12
N LEU A 19 3.12 -1.03 -4.91
CA LEU A 19 1.90 -0.26 -4.74
C LEU A 19 0.86 -1.16 -4.07
N ILE A 20 0.31 -0.71 -2.95
CA ILE A 20 -0.75 -1.41 -2.23
C ILE A 20 -1.96 -0.49 -2.17
N ASP A 21 -2.95 -0.75 -3.01
CA ASP A 21 -4.26 -0.10 -2.90
C ASP A 21 -5.04 -0.82 -1.81
N ASN A 22 -5.35 -0.10 -0.74
CA ASN A 22 -5.96 -0.62 0.45
C ASN A 22 -7.34 0.00 0.65
N LYS A 23 -8.38 -0.83 0.60
CA LYS A 23 -9.78 -0.47 0.90
C LYS A 23 -10.17 -1.12 2.22
N GLN A 24 -10.12 -0.33 3.28
CA GLN A 24 -10.51 -0.73 4.62
C GLN A 24 -11.86 -0.14 5.00
N ILE A 25 -12.64 -0.92 5.73
CA ILE A 25 -13.91 -0.48 6.32
C ILE A 25 -13.78 -0.60 7.83
N TYR A 26 -13.72 0.55 8.49
CA TYR A 26 -13.67 0.66 9.94
C TYR A 26 -15.04 0.98 10.52
N LYS A 27 -15.30 0.55 11.75
CA LYS A 27 -16.41 1.08 12.56
C LYS A 27 -15.82 1.92 13.69
N PHE A 28 -16.08 3.22 13.67
CA PHE A 28 -15.63 4.14 14.70
C PHE A 28 -16.83 4.88 15.27
N LEU A 29 -17.01 4.84 16.60
CA LEU A 29 -18.15 5.42 17.31
C LEU A 29 -19.53 5.04 16.71
N GLY A 30 -19.69 3.78 16.31
CA GLY A 30 -20.93 3.26 15.71
C GLY A 30 -21.16 3.68 14.25
N LYS A 31 -20.27 4.49 13.66
CA LYS A 31 -20.32 4.87 12.25
C LYS A 31 -19.35 4.03 11.42
N THR A 32 -19.80 3.60 10.25
CA THR A 32 -18.93 2.96 9.26
C THR A 32 -18.12 4.04 8.56
N ILE A 33 -16.80 3.91 8.59
CA ILE A 33 -15.84 4.76 7.88
C ILE A 33 -15.19 3.88 6.82
N ASN A 34 -15.36 4.26 5.56
CA ASN A 34 -14.62 3.66 4.46
C ASN A 34 -13.34 4.47 4.28
N MET A 35 -12.20 3.80 4.39
CA MET A 35 -10.88 4.39 4.18
C MET A 35 -10.25 3.73 2.99
N THR A 36 -9.77 4.53 2.05
CA THR A 36 -8.99 4.06 0.91
C THR A 36 -7.64 4.74 0.99
N THR A 37 -6.57 3.96 1.02
CA THR A 37 -5.19 4.45 1.05
C THR A 37 -4.38 3.74 -0.02
N LEU A 38 -3.48 4.47 -0.65
CA LEU A 38 -2.46 3.91 -1.52
C LEU A 38 -1.12 3.94 -0.79
N ILE A 39 -0.63 2.77 -0.43
CA ILE A 39 0.71 2.64 0.16
C ILE A 39 1.70 2.44 -0.99
N VAL A 40 2.75 3.25 -1.01
CA VAL A 40 3.86 3.14 -1.95
C VAL A 40 5.12 2.78 -1.17
N LEU A 41 5.68 1.62 -1.47
CA LEU A 41 6.95 1.17 -0.91
C LEU A 41 8.01 1.23 -2.01
N GLN A 42 9.08 1.98 -1.80
CA GLN A 42 10.25 1.89 -2.67
C GLN A 42 11.19 0.82 -2.12
N VAL A 43 11.59 -0.11 -2.97
CA VAL A 43 12.42 -1.25 -2.62
C VAL A 43 13.73 -1.18 -3.38
N GLU A 44 14.84 -1.40 -2.68
CA GLU A 44 16.16 -1.59 -3.27
C GLU A 44 16.78 -2.85 -2.67
N HIS A 45 17.18 -3.78 -3.54
CA HIS A 45 17.84 -5.04 -3.21
C HIS A 45 17.11 -5.82 -2.10
N GLY A 46 15.78 -5.87 -2.18
CA GLY A 46 14.92 -6.55 -1.21
C GLY A 46 14.69 -5.81 0.11
N LYS A 47 15.16 -4.56 0.24
CA LYS A 47 14.93 -3.71 1.41
C LYS A 47 14.00 -2.56 1.06
N ILE A 48 13.04 -2.27 1.95
CA ILE A 48 12.21 -1.06 1.82
C ILE A 48 13.05 0.14 2.24
N ILE A 49 13.26 1.07 1.32
CA ILE A 49 14.02 2.30 1.56
C ILE A 49 13.12 3.52 1.80
N ARG A 50 11.86 3.46 1.34
CA ARG A 50 10.88 4.53 1.54
C ARG A 50 9.47 3.98 1.62
N HIS A 51 8.67 4.60 2.49
CA HIS A 51 7.25 4.34 2.68
C HIS A 51 6.49 5.65 2.52
N GLU A 52 5.43 5.65 1.73
CA GLU A 52 4.55 6.80 1.53
C GLU A 52 3.09 6.35 1.50
N ASP A 53 2.25 6.99 2.31
CA ASP A 53 0.81 6.80 2.32
C ASP A 53 0.15 7.96 1.59
N ARG A 54 -0.67 7.64 0.57
CA ARG A 54 -1.45 8.60 -0.22
C ARG A 54 -2.95 8.33 -0.12
#